data_AF-A0A9P5WVY1-F1
#
_entry.id   AF-A0A9P5WVY1-F1
#
_cell.length_a   1.000
_cell.length_b   1.000
_cell.length_c   1.000
_cell.angle_alpha   90.00
_cell.angle_beta   90.00
_cell.angle_gamma   90.00
#
_symmetry.space_group_name_H-M   'P 1'
#
loop_
_entity.id
_entity.type
_entity.pdbx_description
1 polymer ?
#
loop_
_entity_poly.entity_id
_entity_poly.type
_entity_poly.pdbx_seq_one_letter_code
_entity_poly.pdbx_strand_id
1 'polypeptide(L)'
;TSIGEQNIPFKTVGNFHKLCTIKANLAGVPIPRCIGPNGLYYQVKADIVLLFGITELKAQIAWVAQNGVEKRGDAQIIYDTDI
;
A
#
# COMPACT_ATOMS: atom_id res chain seq x y z
N THR A 1 11.21 12.90 33.58
CA THR A 1 9.78 12.77 33.22
C THR A 1 9.69 12.29 31.79
N SER A 2 9.45 10.99 31.62
CA SER A 2 9.36 10.33 30.33
C SER A 2 7.97 10.54 29.74
N ILE A 3 7.88 11.02 28.50
CA ILE A 3 6.67 10.90 27.69
C ILE A 3 6.93 9.81 26.66
N GLY A 4 6.41 8.62 26.97
CA GLY A 4 6.49 7.45 26.11
C GLY A 4 5.67 7.65 24.84
N GLU A 5 6.22 7.20 23.72
CA GLU A 5 5.50 7.02 22.46
C GLU A 5 4.33 6.07 22.71
N GLN A 6 3.12 6.63 22.77
CA GLN A 6 1.90 5.84 22.83
C GLN A 6 1.68 5.24 21.43
N ASN A 7 2.18 4.02 21.21
CA ASN A 7 1.71 3.14 20.15
C ASN A 7 0.25 2.81 20.44
N ILE A 8 -0.67 3.60 19.90
CA ILE A 8 -2.11 3.35 20.02
C ILE A 8 -2.39 2.06 19.23
N PRO A 9 -2.77 0.94 19.85
CA PRO A 9 -3.09 -0.27 19.12
C PRO A 9 -4.35 0.01 18.29
N PHE A 10 -4.25 -0.23 16.99
CA PHE A 10 -5.43 -0.27 16.13
C PHE A 10 -6.35 -1.36 16.66
N LYS A 11 -7.45 -0.98 17.33
CA LYS A 11 -8.40 -1.93 17.92
C LYS A 11 -9.16 -2.61 16.80
N THR A 12 -8.68 -3.77 16.36
CA THR A 12 -9.36 -4.59 15.36
C THR A 12 -10.63 -5.19 15.97
N VAL A 13 -11.79 -4.66 15.59
CA VAL A 13 -13.09 -5.30 15.88
C VAL A 13 -13.23 -6.48 14.93
N GLY A 14 -12.72 -7.64 15.35
CA GLY A 14 -12.78 -8.91 14.60
C GLY A 14 -11.45 -9.66 14.60
N ASN A 15 -11.49 -10.98 14.74
CA ASN A 15 -10.32 -11.84 14.60
C ASN A 15 -10.07 -12.10 13.11
N PHE A 16 -9.38 -11.18 12.44
CA PHE A 16 -8.99 -11.35 11.04
C PHE A 16 -7.62 -12.02 10.96
N HIS A 17 -7.53 -13.12 10.23
CA HIS A 17 -6.25 -13.75 9.90
C HIS A 17 -5.62 -13.03 8.72
N LYS A 18 -4.32 -12.72 8.84
CA LYS A 18 -3.53 -12.20 7.72
C LYS A 18 -3.29 -13.34 6.73
N LEU A 19 -3.76 -13.20 5.49
CA LEU A 19 -3.57 -14.21 4.45
C LEU A 19 -2.32 -13.98 3.60
N CYS A 20 -1.98 -12.72 3.34
CA CYS A 20 -0.80 -12.37 2.54
C CYS A 20 -0.35 -10.92 2.79
N THR A 21 0.83 -10.60 2.27
CA THR A 21 1.37 -9.24 2.16
C THR A 21 1.58 -8.91 0.69
N ILE A 22 1.12 -7.74 0.23
CA ILE A 22 1.40 -7.24 -1.12
C ILE A 22 2.64 -6.36 -1.06
N LYS A 23 3.70 -6.74 -1.77
CA LYS A 23 4.94 -5.97 -1.92
C LYS A 23 5.00 -5.36 -3.31
N ALA A 24 4.88 -4.04 -3.41
CA ALA A 24 4.89 -3.32 -4.68
C ALA A 24 6.18 -2.50 -4.88
N ASN A 25 6.65 -2.41 -6.12
CA ASN A 25 7.72 -1.50 -6.49
C ASN A 25 7.12 -0.15 -6.93
N LEU A 26 7.45 0.93 -6.22
CA LEU A 26 6.95 2.28 -6.51
C LEU A 26 7.83 3.06 -7.51
N ALA A 27 8.79 2.41 -8.17
CA ALA A 27 9.63 3.05 -9.19
C ALA A 27 8.76 3.64 -10.32
N GLY A 28 8.94 4.93 -10.61
CA GLY A 28 8.17 5.65 -11.63
C GLY A 28 6.77 6.10 -11.20
N VAL A 29 6.35 5.78 -9.96
CA VAL A 29 5.14 6.36 -9.37
C VAL A 29 5.46 7.80 -8.91
N PRO A 30 4.64 8.81 -9.27
CA PRO A 30 4.84 10.17 -8.81
C PRO A 30 4.77 10.26 -7.28
N ILE A 31 5.77 10.89 -6.68
CA ILE A 31 5.83 11.17 -5.24
C ILE A 31 5.87 12.70 -5.05
N PRO A 32 4.74 13.41 -5.27
CA PRO A 32 4.70 14.86 -5.08
C PRO A 32 5.02 15.26 -3.64
N ARG A 33 5.75 16.37 -3.54
CA ARG A 33 5.96 17.11 -2.31
C ARG A 33 4.77 18.03 -2.09
N CYS A 34 4.07 17.85 -0.98
CA CYS A 34 2.86 18.58 -0.62
C CYS A 34 3.11 19.44 0.64
N ILE A 35 2.30 20.48 0.81
CA ILE A 35 2.31 21.32 2.02
C ILE A 35 0.93 21.18 2.65
N GLY A 36 0.89 20.67 3.88
CA GLY A 36 -0.32 20.54 4.67
C GLY A 36 -0.31 21.48 5.87
N PRO A 37 -1.37 21.47 6.68
CA PRO A 37 -1.47 22.29 7.89
C PRO A 37 -0.32 22.08 8.89
N ASN A 38 0.28 20.87 8.91
CA ASN A 38 1.37 20.49 9.80
C ASN A 38 2.76 20.54 9.13
N GLY A 39 2.87 21.17 7.96
CA GLY A 39 4.13 21.30 7.22
C GLY A 39 4.23 20.38 6.01
N LEU A 40 5.47 20.13 5.60
CA LEU A 40 5.81 19.46 4.34
C LEU A 40 5.69 17.95 4.46
N TYR A 41 5.04 17.31 3.48
CA TYR A 41 4.90 15.86 3.41
C TYR A 41 5.02 15.36 1.96
N TYR A 42 5.21 14.05 1.80
CA TYR A 42 5.20 13.40 0.50
C TYR A 42 3.95 12.52 0.39
N GLN A 43 3.33 12.50 -0.78
CA GLN A 43 2.15 11.68 -1.03
C GLN A 43 2.41 10.72 -2.18
N VAL A 44 1.96 9.47 -2.02
CA VAL A 44 1.86 8.50 -3.12
C VAL A 44 0.39 8.15 -3.27
N LYS A 45 -0.12 8.22 -4.49
CA LYS A 45 -1.47 7.77 -4.84
C LYS A 45 -1.34 6.62 -5.83
N ALA A 46 -1.76 5.44 -5.40
CA ALA A 46 -1.80 4.24 -6.23
C ALA A 46 -2.92 3.33 -5.74
N ASP A 47 -3.49 2.58 -6.67
CA ASP A 47 -4.48 1.54 -6.40
C ASP A 47 -3.81 0.18 -6.40
N ILE A 48 -4.21 -0.68 -5.46
CA ILE A 48 -3.82 -2.10 -5.49
C ILE A 48 -4.84 -2.82 -6.35
N VAL A 49 -4.37 -3.48 -7.41
CA VAL A 49 -5.23 -4.25 -8.32
C VAL A 49 -4.96 -5.72 -8.14
N LEU A 50 -5.97 -6.42 -7.62
CA LEU A 50 -5.97 -7.86 -7.47
C LEU A 50 -6.58 -8.49 -8.71
N LEU A 51 -5.82 -9.38 -9.35
CA LEU A 51 -6.22 -10.11 -10.54
C LEU A 51 -6.48 -11.56 -10.13
N PHE A 52 -7.74 -11.96 -10.20
CA PHE A 52 -8.17 -13.32 -9.88
C PHE A 52 -8.20 -14.15 -11.15
N GLY A 53 -7.20 -15.01 -11.34
CA GLY A 53 -7.24 -16.09 -12.30
C GLY A 53 -8.02 -17.30 -11.76
N ILE A 54 -8.10 -18.37 -12.55
CA ILE A 54 -8.76 -19.62 -12.13
C ILE A 54 -8.01 -20.25 -10.94
N THR A 55 -6.67 -20.29 -10.99
CA THR A 55 -5.82 -20.89 -9.95
C THR A 55 -4.76 -19.93 -9.41
N GLU A 56 -4.59 -18.75 -10.00
CA GLU A 56 -3.51 -17.83 -9.69
C GLU A 56 -4.08 -16.47 -9.26
N LEU A 57 -3.68 -16.02 -8.07
CA LEU A 57 -3.89 -14.65 -7.61
C LEU A 57 -2.64 -13.82 -7.94
N LYS A 58 -2.82 -12.72 -8.67
CA LYS A 58 -1.76 -11.73 -8.92
C LYS A 58 -2.15 -10.39 -8.33
N ALA A 59 -1.13 -9.58 -8.04
CA ALA A 59 -1.31 -8.21 -7.63
C ALA A 59 -0.51 -7.30 -8.55
N GLN A 60 -1.02 -6.10 -8.76
CA GLN A 60 -0.34 -5.00 -9.44
C GLN A 60 -0.63 -3.71 -8.68
N ILE A 61 0.14 -2.68 -8.95
CA ILE A 61 -0.24 -1.31 -8.63
C ILE A 61 -0.67 -0.58 -9.90
N ALA A 62 -1.68 0.28 -9.76
CA ALA A 62 -2.05 1.25 -10.78
C ALA A 62 -1.84 2.66 -10.26
N TRP A 63 -1.43 3.58 -11.13
CA TRP A 63 -1.39 5.00 -10.82
C TRP A 63 -1.64 5.82 -12.08
N VAL A 64 -2.08 7.06 -11.89
CA VAL A 64 -2.19 8.03 -12.98
C VAL A 64 -0.86 8.77 -13.09
N ALA A 65 -0.20 8.67 -14.25
CA ALA A 65 1.00 9.43 -14.52
C ALA A 65 0.68 10.92 -14.75
N GLN A 66 1.70 11.78 -14.76
CA GLN A 66 1.53 13.23 -14.92
C GLN A 66 0.78 13.65 -16.20
N ASN A 67 0.84 12.83 -17.26
CA ASN A 67 0.13 13.06 -18.52
C ASN A 67 -1.33 12.57 -18.51
N GLY A 68 -1.87 12.15 -17.35
CA GLY A 68 -3.24 11.64 -17.21
C GLY A 68 -3.43 10.19 -17.64
N VAL A 69 -2.38 9.50 -18.11
CA VAL A 69 -2.46 8.11 -18.55
C VAL A 69 -2.24 7.18 -17.37
N GLU A 70 -3.11 6.18 -17.23
CA GLU A 70 -2.94 5.11 -16.25
C GLU A 70 -1.69 4.28 -16.59
N LYS A 71 -0.89 4.00 -15.57
CA LYS A 71 0.25 3.09 -15.63
C LYS A 71 0.07 1.95 -14.64
N ARG A 72 0.73 0.83 -14.95
CA ARG A 72 0.74 -0.38 -14.15
C ARG A 72 2.18 -0.71 -13.75
N GLY A 73 2.32 -1.33 -12.59
CA GLY A 73 3.59 -1.78 -12.05
C GLY A 73 3.43 -3.07 -11.29
N ASP A 74 4.50 -3.85 -11.25
CA ASP A 74 4.50 -5.17 -10.64
C ASP A 74 4.34 -5.09 -9.13
N ALA A 75 3.55 -6.03 -8.59
CA ALA A 75 3.49 -6.31 -7.17
C ALA A 75 3.56 -7.82 -6.93
N GLN A 76 4.22 -8.20 -5.84
CA GLN A 76 4.39 -9.58 -5.42
C GLN A 76 3.44 -9.88 -4.25
N ILE A 77 2.82 -11.05 -4.29
CA ILE A 77 2.05 -11.59 -3.17
C ILE A 77 2.96 -12.51 -2.37
N ILE A 78 3.09 -12.22 -1.08
CA ILE A 78 3.80 -13.05 -0.11
C ILE A 78 2.74 -13.65 0.81
N TYR A 79 2.42 -14.92 0.63
CA TYR A 79 1.43 -15.62 1.45
C TYR A 79 1.94 -15.79 2.89
N ASP A 80 1.03 -15.68 3.84
CA ASP A 80 1.31 -16.03 5.23
C ASP A 80 1.31 -17.56 5.35
N THR A 81 2.40 -18.13 5.87
CA THR A 81 2.59 -19.58 5.96
C THR A 81 2.18 -20.16 7.31
N ASP A 82 1.85 -19.30 8.27
CA ASP A 82 1.61 -19.68 9.67
C ASP A 82 0.11 -19.82 10.00
N ILE A 83 -0.71 -20.11 8.98
CA ILE A 83 -2.16 -20.34 9.10
C ILE A 83 -2.45 -21.83 9.34
#